data_AF-A0A3B0G4L4-F1
#
_entry.id   AF-A0A3B0G4L4-F1
#
_cell.length_a   1.000
_cell.length_b   1.000
_cell.length_c   1.000
_cell.angle_alpha   90.00
_cell.angle_beta   90.00
_cell.angle_gamma   90.00
#
_symmetry.space_group_name_H-M   'P 1'
#
loop_
_entity.id
_entity.type
_entity.pdbx_description
1 polymer ?
#
loop_
_entity_poly.entity_id
_entity_poly.type
_entity_poly.pdbx_seq_one_letter_code
_entity_poly.pdbx_strand_id
1 'polypeptide(L)' 'AYARAYRSETERQACYQDFIEYYNRRRPHTALNGASPTSRVTNQPG' A
#
# COMPACT_ATOMS: atom_id res chain seq x y z
N ALA A 1 -4.83 0.36 -10.96
CA ALA A 1 -4.65 1.79 -11.26
C ALA A 1 -4.54 2.54 -9.93
N TYR A 2 -3.36 3.06 -9.60
CA TYR A 2 -3.12 3.95 -8.45
C TYR A 2 -2.40 5.22 -8.90
N ALA A 3 -2.70 5.67 -10.12
CA ALA A 3 -2.21 6.94 -10.60
C ALA A 3 -3.07 8.04 -9.99
N ARG A 4 -2.54 8.70 -8.96
CA ARG A 4 -3.04 9.99 -8.47
C ARG A 4 -2.13 11.08 -9.02
N ALA A 5 -2.70 12.15 -9.55
CA ALA A 5 -1.94 13.32 -9.91
C ALA A 5 -1.48 14.03 -8.62
N TYR A 6 -0.17 14.29 -8.52
CA TYR A 6 0.43 15.12 -7.47
C TYR A 6 0.90 16.43 -8.10
N ARG A 7 0.71 17.54 -7.40
CA ARG A 7 1.11 18.87 -7.90
C ARG A 7 2.60 19.13 -7.71
N SER A 8 3.25 18.39 -6.80
CA SER A 8 4.69 18.44 -6.58
C SER A 8 5.23 17.13 -5.99
N GLU A 9 6.54 16.96 -6.04
CA GLU A 9 7.24 15.85 -5.39
C GLU A 9 7.10 15.91 -3.86
N THR A 10 7.09 17.11 -3.28
CA THR A 10 6.88 17.30 -1.83
C THR A 10 5.51 16.81 -1.38
N GLU A 11 4.45 17.10 -2.15
CA GLU A 11 3.10 16.57 -1.87
C GLU A 11 3.09 15.04 -1.95
N ARG A 12 3.75 14.47 -2.96
CA ARG A 12 3.87 13.02 -3.12
C ARG A 12 4.59 12.37 -1.94
N GLN A 13 5.70 12.96 -1.50
CA GLN A 13 6.47 12.47 -0.36
C GLN A 13 5.69 12.57 0.95
N ALA A 14 4.98 13.68 1.18
CA ALA A 14 4.16 13.86 2.37
C ALA A 14 3.08 12.78 2.52
N CYS A 15 2.49 12.32 1.41
CA CYS A 15 1.48 11.25 1.43
C CYS A 15 2.07 9.84 1.22
N TYR A 16 3.37 9.71 0.97
CA TYR A 16 3.97 8.45 0.54
C TYR A 16 3.85 7.38 1.63
N GLN A 17 4.05 7.75 2.89
CA GLN A 17 4.11 6.76 3.95
C GLN A 17 2.75 6.16 4.29
N ASP A 18 1.72 7.00 4.30
CA ASP A 18 0.33 6.54 4.44
C ASP A 18 -0.08 5.62 3.28
N PHE A 19 0.36 5.94 2.07
CA PHE A 19 0.11 5.11 0.89
C PHE A 19 0.73 3.72 1.04
N ILE A 20 2.00 3.63 1.46
CA ILE A 20 2.69 2.34 1.66
C ILE A 20 2.02 1.51 2.76
N GLU A 21 1.64 2.13 3.86
CA GLU A 21 0.96 1.45 4.98
C GLU A 21 -0.41 0.90 4.54
N TYR A 22 -1.22 1.71 3.84
CA TYR A 22 -2.47 1.25 3.25
C TYR A 22 -2.26 0.11 2.25
N TYR A 23 -1.35 0.30 1.29
CA TYR A 23 -1.09 -0.69 0.24
C TYR A 23 -0.69 -2.02 0.84
N ASN A 24 0.27 -2.02 1.77
CA ASN A 24 0.81 -3.25 2.35
C ASN A 24 -0.18 -3.93 3.28
N ARG A 25 -0.87 -3.19 4.15
CA ARG A 25 -1.62 -3.78 5.27
C ARG A 25 -3.11 -3.90 5.02
N ARG A 26 -3.69 -3.01 4.21
CA ARG A 26 -5.15 -2.80 4.14
C ARG A 26 -5.74 -3.02 2.76
N ARG A 27 -4.97 -2.86 1.68
CA ARG A 27 -5.49 -2.96 0.32
C ARG A 27 -5.90 -4.41 0.00
N PRO A 28 -7.17 -4.67 -0.37
CA PRO A 28 -7.64 -6.02 -0.68
C PRO A 28 -7.19 -6.47 -2.07
N HIS A 29 -6.46 -7.57 -2.22
CA HIS A 29 -6.03 -8.09 -3.54
C HIS A 29 -6.94 -9.21 -4.05
N THR A 30 -7.43 -9.09 -5.28
CA THR A 30 -8.30 -10.11 -5.92
C THR A 30 -7.61 -11.47 -6.05
N ALA A 31 -6.33 -11.50 -6.42
CA ALA A 31 -5.53 -12.72 -6.46
C ALA A 31 -5.31 -13.37 -5.07
N LEU A 32 -5.58 -12.63 -4.00
CA LEU A 32 -5.47 -13.09 -2.61
C LEU A 32 -6.85 -13.26 -1.96
N ASN A 33 -7.92 -13.42 -2.75
CA ASN A 33 -9.30 -13.51 -2.26
C ASN A 33 -9.70 -12.33 -1.35
N GLY A 34 -9.20 -11.13 -1.66
CA GLY A 34 -9.47 -9.92 -0.89
C GLY A 34 -8.52 -9.68 0.29
N ALA A 35 -7.58 -10.59 0.58
CA ALA A 35 -6.57 -10.35 1.61
C ALA A 35 -5.54 -9.29 1.21
N SER A 36 -4.86 -8.71 2.19
CA SER A 36 -3.82 -7.69 1.95
C SER A 36 -2.50 -8.31 1.51
N PRO A 37 -1.58 -7.54 0.88
CA PRO A 37 -0.27 -8.05 0.47
C PRO A 37 0.51 -8.70 1.60
N THR A 38 0.50 -8.09 2.80
CA THR A 38 1.24 -8.63 3.95
C THR A 38 0.74 -10.00 4.39
N SER A 39 -0.51 -10.37 4.09
CA SER A 39 -1.05 -11.70 4.41
C SER A 39 -0.31 -12.85 3.70
N ARG A 40 0.49 -12.55 2.66
CA ARG A 40 1.31 -13.54 1.94
C ARG A 40 2.72 -13.67 2.50
N VAL A 41 3.15 -12.77 3.36
CA VAL A 41 4.52 -12.77 3.88
C VAL A 41 4.59 -13.71 5.08
N THR A 42 5.35 -14.78 4.94
CA THR A 42 5.53 -15.81 5.98
C THR A 42 6.56 -15.43 7.06
N ASN A 43 7.37 -14.40 6.81
CA ASN A 43 8.37 -13.88 7.74
C ASN A 43 8.03 -12.43 8.13
N GLN A 44 6.92 -12.25 8.84
CA GLN A 44 6.61 -10.97 9.47
C GLN A 44 7.22 -10.98 10.89
N PRO A 45 7.97 -9.94 11.30
CA PRO A 45 8.33 -9.80 12.70
C PRO A 45 7.04 -9.72 13.54
N GLY A 46 6.98 -10.52 14.60
CA GLY A 46 5.90 -10.52 15.59
C GLY A 46 6.01 -9.34 16.55
#